data_AF-A0A7V9H2M9-F1
#
_entry.id   AF-A0A7V9H2M9-F1
#
_cell.length_a   1.000
_cell.length_b   1.000
_cell.length_c   1.000
_cell.angle_alpha   90.00
_cell.angle_beta   90.00
_cell.angle_gamma   90.00
#
_symmetry.space_group_name_H-M   'P 1'
#
loop_
_entity.id
_entity.type
_entity.pdbx_description
1 polymer ?
#
loop_
_entity_poly.entity_id
_entity_poly.type
_entity_poly.pdbx_seq_one_letter_code
_entity_poly.pdbx_strand_id
1 'polypeptide(L)'
;MTSKNPAGNRGSADGIYPSSRLERGLLVAAIAVASIGLGYLFFTQLWWKLPPDFSCRDDFTRGGLCYFLQHSVDEADASNKLLKAEIFGSNPGPELSVPIGWATQLNAAFIENVVQPNIRWFGYVIWGTEAWIFLSMCLGFFSRLGALAAIGMSMQLMIGLAHTPNEWEWSYILMVLLSVAMFGIAPGRYFGLDRLLRPRFRALSERGSRVGRLLLLFT
;
A
#
# COMPACT_ATOMS: atom_id res chain seq x y z
N MET A 1 -35.38 -41.63 37.05
CA MET A 1 -33.95 -41.25 37.21
C MET A 1 -33.53 -40.43 36.01
N THR A 2 -33.43 -39.13 36.22
CA THR A 2 -32.85 -38.13 35.33
C THR A 2 -31.35 -38.36 35.16
N SER A 3 -30.85 -38.35 33.93
CA SER A 3 -29.46 -37.99 33.64
C SER A 3 -29.43 -37.08 32.42
N LYS A 4 -29.48 -35.77 32.70
CA LYS A 4 -28.89 -34.74 31.85
C LYS A 4 -27.39 -35.01 31.79
N ASN A 5 -26.80 -34.94 30.61
CA ASN A 5 -25.42 -34.52 30.49
C ASN A 5 -25.30 -33.42 29.43
N PRO A 6 -24.42 -32.43 29.66
CA PRO A 6 -24.70 -31.04 29.36
C PRO A 6 -24.12 -30.64 28.02
N ALA A 7 -24.73 -29.60 27.45
CA ALA A 7 -24.24 -28.90 26.28
C ALA A 7 -22.74 -28.59 26.42
N GLY A 8 -21.96 -29.18 25.52
CA GLY A 8 -20.54 -28.88 25.36
C GLY A 8 -20.37 -27.41 25.00
N ASN A 9 -19.87 -26.66 25.97
CA ASN A 9 -19.10 -25.43 25.89
C ASN A 9 -18.54 -25.12 24.48
N ARG A 10 -19.28 -24.32 23.70
CA ARG A 10 -18.67 -23.47 22.67
C ARG A 10 -18.66 -22.07 23.24
N GLY A 11 -17.56 -21.74 23.92
CA GLY A 11 -17.25 -20.38 24.31
C GLY A 11 -17.36 -19.49 23.08
N SER A 12 -18.39 -18.66 23.06
CA SER A 12 -18.42 -17.49 22.20
C SER A 12 -17.28 -16.60 22.66
N ALA A 13 -16.17 -16.62 21.93
CA ALA A 13 -15.27 -15.47 21.90
C ALA A 13 -15.97 -14.36 21.10
N ASP A 14 -17.13 -13.94 21.60
CA ASP A 14 -17.81 -12.72 21.17
C ASP A 14 -16.95 -11.58 21.69
N GLY A 15 -16.47 -10.73 20.78
CA GLY A 15 -15.95 -9.43 21.17
C GLY A 15 -16.97 -8.72 22.06
N ILE A 16 -16.47 -7.85 22.95
CA ILE A 16 -17.15 -7.31 24.15
C ILE A 16 -18.52 -6.62 23.86
N TYR A 17 -18.94 -6.43 22.61
CA TYR A 17 -20.28 -5.95 22.26
C TYR A 17 -20.88 -6.67 21.04
N PRO A 18 -22.16 -7.11 21.08
CA PRO A 18 -22.87 -7.53 19.88
C PRO A 18 -23.07 -6.32 18.96
N SER A 19 -22.38 -6.30 17.82
CA SER A 19 -22.36 -5.11 16.97
C SER A 19 -23.75 -4.78 16.42
N SER A 20 -24.26 -3.59 16.74
CA SER A 20 -25.52 -3.09 16.18
C SER A 20 -25.45 -3.01 14.64
N ARG A 21 -26.60 -3.04 13.94
CA ARG A 21 -26.63 -2.86 12.46
C ARG A 21 -25.92 -1.56 12.04
N LEU A 22 -26.00 -0.53 12.88
CA LEU A 22 -25.32 0.74 12.71
C LEU A 22 -23.79 0.58 12.76
N GLU A 23 -23.25 -0.08 13.79
CA GLU A 23 -21.81 -0.32 13.90
C GLU A 23 -21.25 -1.09 12.70
N ARG A 24 -21.96 -2.12 12.25
CA ARG A 24 -21.57 -2.86 11.06
C ARG A 24 -21.57 -1.97 9.81
N GLY A 25 -22.57 -1.09 9.68
CA GLY A 25 -22.64 -0.11 8.60
C GLY A 25 -21.48 0.88 8.64
N LEU A 26 -21.19 1.44 9.81
CA LEU A 26 -20.08 2.37 10.03
C LEU A 26 -18.73 1.73 9.73
N LEU A 27 -18.50 0.48 10.15
CA LEU A 27 -17.28 -0.26 9.85
C LEU A 27 -17.10 -0.44 8.34
N VAL A 28 -18.15 -0.87 7.63
CA VAL A 28 -18.08 -1.04 6.17
C VAL A 28 -17.84 0.31 5.47
N ALA A 29 -18.51 1.38 5.91
CA ALA A 29 -18.30 2.71 5.38
C ALA A 29 -16.87 3.21 5.60
N ALA A 30 -16.32 3.03 6.80
CA ALA A 30 -14.94 3.41 7.11
C ALA A 30 -13.93 2.65 6.24
N ILE A 31 -14.11 1.34 6.06
CA ILE A 31 -13.28 0.52 5.17
C ILE A 31 -13.38 1.00 3.72
N ALA A 32 -14.59 1.32 3.25
CA ALA A 32 -14.81 1.81 1.90
C ALA A 32 -14.15 3.17 1.66
N VAL A 33 -14.33 4.11 2.59
CA VAL A 33 -13.70 5.44 2.52
C VAL A 33 -12.18 5.32 2.57
N ALA A 34 -11.62 4.51 3.46
CA ALA A 34 -10.18 4.30 3.57
C ALA A 34 -9.59 3.72 2.29
N SER A 35 -10.26 2.71 1.71
CA SER A 35 -9.84 2.08 0.46
C SER A 35 -9.95 3.03 -0.74
N ILE A 36 -11.08 3.73 -0.89
CA ILE A 36 -11.25 4.72 -1.97
C ILE A 36 -10.26 5.87 -1.81
N GLY A 37 -10.01 6.32 -0.58
CA GLY A 37 -9.01 7.34 -0.27
C GLY A 37 -7.61 6.91 -0.68
N LEU A 38 -7.19 5.68 -0.33
CA LEU A 38 -5.92 5.12 -0.79
C LEU A 38 -5.85 5.06 -2.32
N GLY A 39 -6.91 4.57 -2.97
CA GLY A 39 -6.99 4.54 -4.44
C GLY A 39 -6.86 5.93 -5.05
N TYR A 40 -7.49 6.94 -4.45
CA TYR A 40 -7.43 8.33 -4.92
C TYR A 40 -6.02 8.92 -4.79
N LEU A 41 -5.27 8.59 -3.74
CA LEU A 41 -3.86 9.01 -3.63
C LEU A 41 -3.03 8.49 -4.80
N PHE A 42 -3.25 7.26 -5.25
CA PHE A 42 -2.56 6.72 -6.42
C PHE A 42 -3.10 7.28 -7.75
N PHE A 43 -4.39 7.62 -7.80
CA PHE A 43 -4.96 8.30 -8.95
C PHE A 43 -4.30 9.66 -9.22
N THR A 44 -4.01 10.44 -8.17
CA THR A 44 -3.32 11.73 -8.36
C THR A 44 -1.88 11.54 -8.87
N GLN A 45 -1.24 10.42 -8.55
CA GLN A 45 0.10 10.10 -9.04
C GLN A 45 0.15 9.87 -10.55
N LEU A 46 -0.91 9.32 -11.16
CA LEU A 46 -0.91 8.96 -12.58
C LEU A 46 -0.70 10.16 -13.52
N TRP A 47 -1.25 11.31 -13.14
CA TRP A 47 -1.47 12.42 -14.08
C TRP A 47 -0.22 13.21 -14.43
N TRP A 48 0.77 13.24 -13.54
CA TRP A 48 2.00 13.98 -13.78
C TRP A 48 3.10 13.14 -14.47
N LYS A 49 2.81 11.87 -14.79
CA LYS A 49 3.70 10.90 -15.44
C LYS A 49 2.96 10.07 -16.51
N LEU A 50 2.22 10.74 -17.37
CA LEU A 50 1.48 10.08 -18.44
C LEU A 50 2.43 9.46 -19.49
N PRO A 51 2.14 8.24 -19.98
CA PRO A 51 2.83 7.68 -21.14
C PRO A 51 2.58 8.51 -22.42
N PRO A 52 3.46 8.43 -23.44
CA PRO A 52 4.62 7.54 -23.53
C PRO A 52 5.90 8.10 -22.90
N ASP A 53 5.93 9.39 -22.56
CA ASP A 53 7.17 10.07 -22.18
C ASP A 53 7.36 10.17 -20.66
N PHE A 54 6.34 9.87 -19.85
CA PHE A 54 6.37 9.87 -18.37
C PHE A 54 6.86 11.20 -17.76
N SER A 55 6.72 12.28 -18.52
CA SER A 55 7.27 13.61 -18.22
C SER A 55 8.79 13.59 -18.00
N CYS A 56 9.49 12.61 -18.58
CA CYS A 56 10.94 12.50 -18.55
C CYS A 56 11.56 13.39 -19.62
N ARG A 57 12.46 14.28 -19.20
CA ARG A 57 13.37 14.99 -20.10
C ARG A 57 14.69 14.23 -20.19
N ASP A 58 15.40 14.38 -21.30
CA ASP A 58 16.68 13.70 -21.56
C ASP A 58 17.76 13.99 -20.51
N ASP A 59 17.61 15.08 -19.74
CA ASP A 59 18.57 15.55 -18.75
C ASP A 59 18.23 15.17 -17.30
N PHE A 60 17.06 14.55 -17.02
CA PHE A 60 16.61 14.18 -15.67
C PHE A 60 16.54 15.35 -14.66
N THR A 61 16.75 16.61 -15.08
CA THR A 61 16.97 17.73 -14.14
C THR A 61 15.70 18.46 -13.69
N ARG A 62 14.56 18.28 -14.36
CA ARG A 62 13.32 19.03 -14.05
C ARG A 62 12.04 18.25 -14.29
N GLY A 63 11.29 18.03 -13.22
CA GLY A 63 9.90 17.55 -13.23
C GLY A 63 9.72 16.11 -13.71
N GLY A 64 8.53 15.55 -13.48
CA GLY A 64 8.18 14.22 -13.96
C GLY A 64 8.88 13.07 -13.23
N LEU A 65 8.61 11.84 -13.68
CA LEU A 65 9.07 10.62 -13.01
C LEU A 65 10.61 10.56 -12.92
N CYS A 66 11.29 10.93 -14.00
CA CYS A 66 12.75 10.88 -14.10
C CYS A 66 13.44 11.81 -13.10
N TYR A 67 12.92 13.00 -12.87
CA TYR A 67 13.46 13.91 -11.86
C TYR A 67 13.47 13.28 -10.47
N PHE A 68 12.35 12.69 -10.05
CA PHE A 68 12.28 12.05 -8.72
C PHE A 68 13.17 10.81 -8.62
N LEU A 69 13.34 10.06 -9.71
CA LEU A 69 14.29 8.95 -9.74
C LEU A 69 15.73 9.44 -9.57
N GLN A 70 16.16 10.47 -10.30
CA GLN A 70 17.50 11.04 -10.14
C GLN A 70 17.67 11.67 -8.76
N HIS A 71 16.67 12.40 -8.29
CA HIS A 71 16.70 13.01 -6.96
C HIS A 71 16.87 11.97 -5.84
N SER A 72 16.22 10.81 -5.96
CA SER A 72 16.39 9.71 -5.00
C SER A 72 17.79 9.07 -5.03
N VAL A 73 18.51 9.22 -6.14
CA VAL A 73 19.91 8.79 -6.29
C VAL A 73 20.84 9.83 -5.69
N ASP A 74 20.64 11.11 -6.01
CA ASP A 74 21.47 12.21 -5.54
C ASP A 74 21.45 12.34 -4.01
N GLU A 75 20.30 12.08 -3.38
CA GLU A 75 20.12 12.15 -1.92
C GLU A 75 20.47 10.83 -1.19
N ALA A 76 20.92 9.80 -1.90
CA ALA A 76 21.13 8.47 -1.33
C ALA A 76 22.25 8.41 -0.28
N ASP A 77 23.24 9.30 -0.41
CA ASP A 77 24.40 9.43 0.49
C ASP A 77 24.20 10.45 1.62
N ALA A 78 23.08 11.18 1.63
CA ALA A 78 22.72 12.08 2.72
C ALA A 78 22.50 11.30 4.04
N SER A 79 22.40 11.99 5.18
CA SER A 79 22.11 11.36 6.48
C SER A 79 20.68 10.82 6.52
N ASN A 80 20.43 9.72 5.81
CA ASN A 80 19.14 9.11 5.59
C ASN A 80 18.64 8.45 6.87
N LYS A 81 17.72 9.15 7.53
CA LYS A 81 17.16 8.85 8.84
C LYS A 81 15.64 8.76 8.70
N LEU A 82 15.06 7.66 9.17
CA LEU A 82 13.61 7.44 9.17
C LEU A 82 13.08 7.55 10.60
N LEU A 83 11.78 7.85 10.75
CA LEU A 83 11.13 8.04 12.06
C LEU A 83 11.81 9.13 12.89
N LYS A 84 12.07 10.29 12.27
CA LYS A 84 12.70 11.41 12.96
C LYS A 84 11.75 11.95 14.03
N ALA A 85 12.15 11.84 15.29
CA ALA A 85 11.45 12.41 16.43
C ALA A 85 12.37 13.38 17.16
N GLU A 86 12.01 14.66 17.13
CA GLU A 86 12.67 15.72 17.90
C GLU A 86 12.11 15.70 19.33
N ILE A 87 12.91 15.22 20.28
CA ILE A 87 12.44 14.99 21.66
C ILE A 87 12.37 16.32 22.44
N PHE A 88 13.22 17.28 22.10
CA PHE A 88 13.24 18.61 22.68
C PHE A 88 13.43 19.65 21.58
N GLY A 89 12.65 20.73 21.58
CA GLY A 89 12.68 21.81 20.58
C GLY A 89 13.93 22.71 20.60
N SER A 90 15.06 22.19 21.09
CA SER A 90 16.36 22.85 21.08
C SER A 90 17.14 22.39 19.84
N ASN A 91 17.68 23.33 19.06
CA ASN A 91 18.60 23.05 17.96
C ASN A 91 20.04 23.39 18.40
N PRO A 92 20.97 22.42 18.50
CA PRO A 92 20.81 20.97 18.30
C PRO A 92 20.23 20.28 19.55
N GLY A 93 19.36 19.29 19.35
CA GLY A 93 18.70 18.51 20.39
C GLY A 93 18.85 17.01 20.13
N PRO A 94 18.61 16.15 21.12
CA PRO A 94 18.65 14.70 20.92
C PRO A 94 17.52 14.30 19.96
N GLU A 95 17.91 13.71 18.84
CA GLU A 95 17.03 13.23 17.79
C GLU A 95 17.01 11.70 17.83
N LEU A 96 15.82 11.10 17.96
CA LEU A 96 15.65 9.67 17.77
C LEU A 96 15.31 9.42 16.30
N SER A 97 16.07 8.57 15.65
CA SER A 97 15.84 8.16 14.27
C SER A 97 16.46 6.80 13.98
N VAL A 98 15.97 6.17 12.93
CA VAL A 98 16.48 4.90 12.42
C VAL A 98 17.34 5.18 11.18
N PRO A 99 18.65 4.87 11.19
CA PRO A 99 19.49 5.05 10.02
C PRO A 99 19.09 4.05 8.93
N ILE A 100 18.76 4.55 7.75
CA ILE A 100 18.35 3.76 6.58
C ILE A 100 19.27 3.98 5.38
N GLY A 101 20.44 4.58 5.58
CA GLY A 101 21.43 4.84 4.52
C GLY A 101 21.76 3.61 3.67
N TRP A 102 21.81 2.42 4.28
CA TRP A 102 22.02 1.19 3.53
C TRP A 102 20.88 0.89 2.53
N ALA A 103 19.63 1.20 2.89
CA ALA A 103 18.47 0.95 2.05
C ALA A 103 18.35 1.98 0.93
N THR A 104 18.67 3.26 1.22
CA THR A 104 18.68 4.32 0.22
C THR A 104 19.81 4.12 -0.80
N GLN A 105 21.00 3.70 -0.36
CA GLN A 105 22.11 3.36 -1.26
C GLN A 105 21.79 2.16 -2.15
N LEU A 106 21.19 1.09 -1.59
CA LEU A 106 20.76 -0.05 -2.40
C LEU A 106 19.69 0.35 -3.43
N ASN A 107 18.75 1.20 -3.02
CA ASN A 107 17.74 1.74 -3.93
C ASN A 107 18.38 2.58 -5.05
N ALA A 108 19.31 3.47 -4.73
CA ALA A 108 20.02 4.29 -5.71
C ALA A 108 20.79 3.41 -6.72
N ALA A 109 21.54 2.43 -6.23
CA ALA A 109 22.25 1.48 -7.08
C ALA A 109 21.28 0.73 -8.02
N PHE A 110 20.11 0.32 -7.53
CA PHE A 110 19.08 -0.29 -8.38
C PHE A 110 18.53 0.69 -9.43
N ILE A 111 18.27 1.94 -9.03
CA ILE A 111 17.74 2.96 -9.94
C ILE A 111 18.74 3.26 -11.06
N GLU A 112 19.99 3.56 -10.73
CA GLU A 112 21.03 3.90 -11.70
C GLU A 112 21.34 2.73 -12.66
N ASN A 113 21.46 1.52 -12.13
CA ASN A 113 21.94 0.38 -12.92
C ASN A 113 20.83 -0.40 -13.63
N VAL A 114 19.57 -0.30 -13.18
CA VAL A 114 18.47 -1.11 -13.70
C VAL A 114 17.31 -0.24 -14.20
N VAL A 115 16.85 0.73 -13.41
CA VAL A 115 15.65 1.51 -13.74
C VAL A 115 15.93 2.55 -14.82
N GLN A 116 16.95 3.40 -14.64
CA GLN A 116 17.28 4.48 -15.58
C GLN A 116 17.61 3.95 -17.00
N PRO A 117 18.44 2.90 -17.18
CA PRO A 117 18.71 2.36 -18.51
C PRO A 117 17.47 1.76 -19.19
N ASN A 118 16.48 1.34 -18.40
CA ASN A 118 15.24 0.70 -18.88
C ASN A 118 14.00 1.55 -18.60
N ILE A 119 14.16 2.89 -18.54
CA ILE A 119 13.14 3.80 -18.02
C ILE A 119 11.80 3.71 -18.74
N ARG A 120 11.81 3.45 -20.05
CA ARG A 120 10.57 3.27 -20.84
C ARG A 120 9.74 2.11 -20.30
N TRP A 121 10.36 0.97 -20.04
CA TRP A 121 9.66 -0.20 -19.51
C TRP A 121 9.21 0.04 -18.07
N PHE A 122 10.11 0.54 -17.23
CA PHE A 122 9.79 0.84 -15.83
C PHE A 122 8.71 1.91 -15.68
N GLY A 123 8.66 2.91 -16.56
CA GLY A 123 7.61 3.92 -16.58
C GLY A 123 6.23 3.31 -16.77
N TYR A 124 6.09 2.38 -17.72
CA TYR A 124 4.83 1.64 -17.90
C TYR A 124 4.51 0.73 -16.72
N VAL A 125 5.52 0.10 -16.11
CA VAL A 125 5.33 -0.74 -14.92
C VAL A 125 4.84 0.10 -13.74
N ILE A 126 5.49 1.24 -13.47
CA ILE A 126 5.13 2.16 -12.39
C ILE A 126 3.72 2.70 -12.62
N TRP A 127 3.47 3.31 -13.78
CA TRP A 127 2.17 3.87 -14.12
C TRP A 127 1.06 2.82 -14.10
N GLY A 128 1.31 1.64 -14.68
CA GLY A 128 0.37 0.52 -14.70
C GLY A 128 0.08 -0.04 -13.32
N THR A 129 1.10 -0.09 -12.44
CA THR A 129 0.94 -0.51 -11.05
C THR A 129 0.07 0.48 -10.29
N GLU A 130 0.27 1.78 -10.46
CA GLU A 130 -0.56 2.80 -9.81
C GLU A 130 -2.00 2.79 -10.33
N ALA A 131 -2.19 2.59 -11.64
CA ALA A 131 -3.50 2.46 -12.24
C ALA A 131 -4.21 1.21 -11.70
N TRP A 132 -3.48 0.11 -11.57
CA TRP A 132 -3.98 -1.11 -10.95
C TRP A 132 -4.37 -0.90 -9.49
N ILE A 133 -3.54 -0.22 -8.69
CA ILE A 133 -3.86 0.10 -7.30
C ILE A 133 -5.15 0.93 -7.22
N PHE A 134 -5.24 2.00 -8.02
CA PHE A 134 -6.43 2.86 -8.08
C PHE A 134 -7.69 2.04 -8.38
N LEU A 135 -7.67 1.26 -9.47
CA LEU A 135 -8.82 0.45 -9.88
C LEU A 135 -9.18 -0.60 -8.83
N SER A 136 -8.17 -1.30 -8.29
CA SER A 136 -8.37 -2.34 -7.29
C SER A 136 -8.97 -1.79 -6.00
N MET A 137 -8.48 -0.65 -5.51
CA MET A 137 -8.89 -0.03 -4.26
C MET A 137 -10.24 0.70 -4.37
N CYS A 138 -10.54 1.33 -5.51
CA CYS A 138 -11.81 2.01 -5.71
C CYS A 138 -12.95 1.03 -6.06
N LEU A 139 -12.68 0.00 -6.87
CA LEU A 139 -13.70 -0.97 -7.28
C LEU A 139 -13.82 -2.16 -6.32
N GLY A 140 -12.88 -2.32 -5.39
CA GLY A 140 -12.77 -3.49 -4.52
C GLY A 140 -12.60 -4.77 -5.33
N PHE A 141 -11.72 -4.75 -6.33
CA PHE A 141 -11.41 -5.86 -7.23
C PHE A 141 -9.98 -6.34 -7.00
N PHE A 142 -9.82 -7.61 -6.63
CA PHE A 142 -8.56 -8.18 -6.15
C PHE A 142 -7.87 -7.29 -5.11
N SER A 143 -8.66 -6.84 -4.15
CA SER A 143 -8.27 -5.81 -3.18
C SER A 143 -6.98 -6.13 -2.43
N ARG A 144 -6.69 -7.40 -2.14
CA ARG A 144 -5.41 -7.77 -1.52
C ARG A 144 -4.21 -7.63 -2.45
N LEU A 145 -4.37 -7.92 -3.75
CA LEU A 145 -3.29 -7.71 -4.71
C LEU A 145 -3.05 -6.21 -4.93
N GLY A 146 -4.12 -5.41 -5.03
CA GLY A 146 -3.99 -3.95 -5.07
C GLY A 146 -3.28 -3.39 -3.84
N ALA A 147 -3.65 -3.86 -2.64
CA ALA A 147 -3.01 -3.44 -1.40
C ALA A 147 -1.54 -3.88 -1.32
N LEU A 148 -1.18 -5.08 -1.80
CA LEU A 148 0.22 -5.51 -1.88
C LEU A 148 1.04 -4.63 -2.82
N ALA A 149 0.49 -4.29 -3.99
CA ALA A 149 1.11 -3.36 -4.91
C ALA A 149 1.28 -1.97 -4.27
N ALA A 150 0.26 -1.50 -3.54
CA ALA A 150 0.30 -0.23 -2.82
C ALA A 150 1.37 -0.22 -1.71
N ILE A 151 1.55 -1.32 -0.98
CA ILE A 151 2.65 -1.47 0.00
C ILE A 151 4.00 -1.31 -0.70
N GLY A 152 4.24 -2.06 -1.78
CA GLY A 152 5.51 -2.00 -2.51
C GLY A 152 5.80 -0.61 -3.05
N MET A 153 4.83 0.03 -3.70
CA MET A 153 4.98 1.36 -4.28
C MET A 153 5.17 2.43 -3.19
N SER A 154 4.41 2.36 -2.09
CA SER A 154 4.54 3.30 -0.97
C SER A 154 5.85 3.14 -0.22
N MET A 155 6.35 1.91 -0.05
CA MET A 155 7.66 1.64 0.54
C MET A 155 8.77 2.21 -0.34
N GLN A 156 8.64 2.09 -1.66
CA GLN A 156 9.59 2.67 -2.58
C GLN A 156 9.63 4.20 -2.49
N LEU A 157 8.46 4.86 -2.42
CA LEU A 157 8.39 6.32 -2.18
C LEU A 157 9.01 6.69 -0.83
N MET A 158 8.69 5.92 0.23
CA MET A 158 9.22 6.14 1.57
C MET A 158 10.75 6.07 1.61
N ILE A 159 11.37 5.12 0.92
CA ILE A 159 12.83 4.99 0.86
C ILE A 159 13.44 6.07 -0.05
N GLY A 160 12.85 6.29 -1.22
CA GLY A 160 13.40 7.21 -2.22
C GLY A 160 13.28 8.69 -1.86
N LEU A 161 12.34 9.07 -0.98
CA LEU A 161 12.05 10.45 -0.60
C LEU A 161 12.19 10.71 0.90
N ALA A 162 12.88 9.83 1.63
CA ALA A 162 13.02 9.91 3.08
C ALA A 162 13.67 11.22 3.58
N HIS A 163 14.46 11.89 2.74
CA HIS A 163 15.21 13.09 3.10
C HIS A 163 15.04 14.25 2.11
N THR A 164 14.08 14.15 1.19
CA THR A 164 13.87 15.20 0.20
C THR A 164 13.45 16.52 0.88
N PRO A 165 14.17 17.64 0.61
CA PRO A 165 13.80 18.93 1.16
C PRO A 165 12.37 19.30 0.77
N ASN A 166 11.57 19.74 1.74
CA ASN A 166 10.14 20.10 1.61
C ASN A 166 9.16 18.93 1.46
N GLU A 167 9.62 17.67 1.56
CA GLU A 167 8.74 16.52 1.68
C GLU A 167 8.58 16.12 3.15
N TRP A 168 7.43 15.55 3.49
CA TRP A 168 7.12 15.12 4.86
C TRP A 168 7.13 13.60 4.94
N GLU A 169 8.12 13.01 5.63
CA GLU A 169 8.34 11.55 5.60
C GLU A 169 7.14 10.74 6.11
N TRP A 170 6.36 11.33 7.03
CA TRP A 170 5.17 10.71 7.60
C TRP A 170 4.06 10.50 6.58
N SER A 171 4.03 11.27 5.49
CA SER A 171 3.06 11.05 4.42
C SER A 171 3.20 9.65 3.81
N TYR A 172 4.44 9.25 3.48
CA TYR A 172 4.74 7.94 2.90
C TYR A 172 4.60 6.82 3.93
N ILE A 173 5.00 7.06 5.19
CA ILE A 173 4.78 6.10 6.28
C ILE A 173 3.29 5.81 6.46
N LEU A 174 2.44 6.85 6.48
CA LEU A 174 1.00 6.70 6.57
C LEU A 174 0.41 5.96 5.36
N MET A 175 0.93 6.20 4.15
CA MET A 175 0.53 5.43 2.96
C MET A 175 0.89 3.95 3.09
N VAL A 176 2.09 3.62 3.58
CA VAL A 176 2.50 2.23 3.88
C VAL A 176 1.57 1.60 4.91
N LEU A 177 1.34 2.27 6.04
CA LEU A 177 0.48 1.77 7.12
C LEU A 177 -0.96 1.56 6.66
N LEU A 178 -1.52 2.51 5.90
CA LEU A 178 -2.86 2.38 5.33
C LEU A 178 -2.93 1.21 4.35
N SER A 179 -1.91 1.03 3.50
CA SER A 179 -1.83 -0.09 2.57
C SER A 179 -1.75 -1.44 3.29
N VAL A 180 -0.96 -1.52 4.38
CA VAL A 180 -0.88 -2.70 5.26
C VAL A 180 -2.24 -3.00 5.91
N ALA A 181 -2.92 -1.97 6.41
CA ALA A 181 -4.26 -2.12 6.98
C ALA A 181 -5.27 -2.64 5.93
N MET A 182 -5.25 -2.07 4.72
CA MET A 182 -6.12 -2.52 3.62
C MET A 182 -5.79 -3.95 3.17
N PHE A 183 -4.53 -4.35 3.18
CA PHE A 183 -4.14 -5.73 2.89
C PHE A 183 -4.71 -6.72 3.91
N GLY A 184 -4.60 -6.39 5.20
CA GLY A 184 -5.12 -7.21 6.29
C GLY A 184 -6.64 -7.35 6.26
N ILE A 185 -7.34 -6.21 6.12
CA ILE A 185 -8.81 -6.12 6.11
C ILE A 185 -9.40 -6.76 4.84
N ALA A 186 -8.74 -6.58 3.69
CA ALA A 186 -9.26 -6.93 2.36
C ALA A 186 -10.60 -6.23 2.06
N PRO A 187 -10.57 -4.93 1.71
CA PRO A 187 -11.77 -4.11 1.53
C PRO A 187 -12.81 -4.72 0.58
N GLY A 188 -12.35 -5.45 -0.44
CA GLY A 188 -13.16 -6.17 -1.42
C GLY A 188 -14.20 -7.14 -0.81
N ARG A 189 -13.97 -7.62 0.42
CA ARG A 189 -14.90 -8.52 1.12
C ARG A 189 -16.13 -7.82 1.67
N TYR A 190 -16.01 -6.54 1.94
CA TYR A 190 -17.03 -5.71 2.56
C TYR A 190 -17.78 -4.91 1.50
N PHE A 191 -17.05 -4.35 0.55
CA PHE A 191 -17.58 -3.59 -0.59
C PHE A 191 -16.83 -3.94 -1.88
N GLY A 192 -17.47 -3.77 -3.04
CA GLY A 192 -16.82 -3.94 -4.35
C GLY A 192 -17.06 -5.29 -5.03
N LEU A 193 -16.33 -5.50 -6.13
CA LEU A 193 -16.51 -6.64 -7.04
C LEU A 193 -16.11 -7.98 -6.41
N ASP A 194 -15.12 -8.00 -5.53
CA ASP A 194 -14.67 -9.21 -4.83
C ASP A 194 -15.82 -9.89 -4.07
N ARG A 195 -16.69 -9.11 -3.41
CA ARG A 195 -17.87 -9.61 -2.72
C ARG A 195 -18.81 -10.39 -3.64
N LEU A 196 -18.95 -9.96 -4.89
CA LEU A 196 -19.82 -10.61 -5.88
C LEU A 196 -19.20 -11.88 -6.47
N LEU A 197 -17.87 -11.90 -6.62
CA LEU A 197 -17.14 -13.02 -7.23
C LEU A 197 -16.82 -14.14 -6.22
N ARG A 198 -16.73 -13.83 -4.93
CA ARG A 198 -16.34 -14.77 -3.87
C ARG A 198 -17.18 -16.05 -3.80
N PRO A 199 -18.52 -16.03 -3.93
CA PRO A 199 -19.33 -17.26 -3.94
C PRO A 199 -18.94 -18.21 -5.08
N ARG A 200 -18.62 -17.66 -6.26
CA ARG A 200 -18.18 -18.45 -7.42
C ARG A 200 -16.80 -19.06 -7.18
N PHE A 201 -15.88 -18.29 -6.60
CA PHE A 201 -14.54 -18.78 -6.24
C PHE A 201 -14.57 -19.84 -5.15
N ARG A 202 -15.51 -19.76 -4.19
CA ARG A 202 -15.76 -20.82 -3.18
C ARG A 202 -16.18 -22.12 -3.84
N ALA A 203 -17.18 -22.08 -4.73
CA ALA A 203 -17.62 -23.26 -5.46
C ALA A 203 -16.49 -23.91 -6.28
N LEU A 204 -15.59 -23.10 -6.86
CA LEU A 204 -14.40 -23.60 -7.57
C LEU A 204 -13.37 -24.23 -6.63
N SER A 205 -13.14 -23.65 -5.46
CA SER A 205 -12.22 -24.19 -4.45
C SER A 205 -12.73 -25.50 -3.84
N GLU A 206 -14.04 -25.61 -3.60
CA GLU A 206 -14.68 -26.84 -3.07
C GLU A 206 -14.57 -28.01 -4.06
N ARG A 207 -14.49 -27.72 -5.36
CA ARG A 207 -14.20 -28.70 -6.42
C ARG A 207 -12.73 -29.13 -6.49
N GLY A 208 -11.88 -28.69 -5.56
CA GLY A 208 -10.46 -29.08 -5.47
C GLY A 208 -9.51 -28.26 -6.35
N SER A 209 -9.99 -27.21 -7.03
CA SER A 209 -9.14 -26.38 -7.88
C SER A 209 -8.19 -25.50 -7.05
N ARG A 210 -6.87 -25.66 -7.29
CA ARG A 210 -5.83 -24.80 -6.69
C ARG A 210 -6.01 -23.32 -7.05
N VAL A 211 -6.50 -23.05 -8.25
CA VAL A 211 -6.79 -21.69 -8.74
C VAL A 211 -7.92 -21.06 -7.93
N GLY A 212 -8.99 -21.81 -7.63
CA GLY A 212 -10.09 -21.32 -6.80
C GLY A 212 -9.62 -20.91 -5.40
N ARG A 213 -8.71 -21.67 -4.81
CA ARG A 213 -8.10 -21.34 -3.51
C ARG A 213 -7.24 -20.08 -3.57
N LEU A 214 -6.45 -19.91 -4.63
CA LEU A 214 -5.61 -18.72 -4.83
C LEU A 214 -6.47 -17.46 -5.01
N LEU A 215 -7.53 -17.54 -5.82
CA LEU A 215 -8.46 -16.42 -6.03
C LEU A 215 -9.12 -15.99 -4.72
N LEU A 216 -9.55 -16.95 -3.89
CA LEU A 216 -10.11 -16.66 -2.56
C LEU A 216 -9.11 -16.04 -1.58
N LEU A 217 -7.82 -16.29 -1.75
CA LEU A 217 -6.80 -15.68 -0.92
C LEU A 217 -6.68 -14.19 -1.22
N PHE A 218 -6.81 -13.81 -2.49
CA PHE A 218 -6.61 -12.45 -3.00
C PHE A 218 -7.87 -11.60 -3.12
N THR A 219 -9.05 -12.22 -2.94
CA THR A 219 -10.35 -11.54 -2.73
C THR A 219 -10.80 -11.61 -1.26
#